data_AF-A0A564Y8T3-F1
#
_entry.id   AF-A0A564Y8T3-F1
#
_cell.length_a   1.000
_cell.length_b   1.000
_cell.length_c   1.000
_cell.angle_alpha   90.00
_cell.angle_beta   90.00
_cell.angle_gamma   90.00
#
_symmetry.space_group_name_H-M   'P 1'
#
loop_
_entity.id
_entity.type
_entity.pdbx_description
1 polymer ?
#
loop_
_entity_poly.entity_id
_entity_poly.type
_entity_poly.pdbx_seq_one_letter_code
_entity_poly.pdbx_strand_id
1 'polypeptide(L)'
;EIILESPDGEIIGKVRQESTCAVPKWTILDPNDNVLLRISGPHSCYLLCFPRLPFTDGLQFKIQSADCQAELGTIRKEWSGFMREMFTDADDFSV
;
A
#
# COMPACT_ATOMS: atom_id res chain seq x y z
N GLU A 1 4.58 13.01 2.75
CA GLU A 1 5.87 12.30 2.89
C GLU A 1 6.01 11.89 4.34
N ILE A 2 6.52 10.69 4.59
CA ILE A 2 6.69 10.12 5.93
C ILE A 2 8.15 9.70 6.07
N ILE A 3 8.78 10.05 7.18
CA ILE A 3 10.17 9.66 7.47
C ILE A 3 10.12 8.42 8.37
N LEU A 4 10.96 7.44 8.08
CA LEU A 4 11.12 6.22 8.85
C LEU A 4 12.34 6.39 9.74
N GLU A 5 12.15 6.28 11.06
CA GLU A 5 13.20 6.43 12.07
C GLU A 5 13.35 5.14 12.86
N SER A 6 14.59 4.80 13.21
CA SER A 6 14.90 3.71 14.12
C SER A 6 14.52 4.09 15.57
N PRO A 7 14.38 3.12 16.48
CA PRO A 7 14.24 3.41 17.90
C PRO A 7 15.37 4.27 18.47
N ASP A 8 16.55 4.23 17.83
CA ASP A 8 17.73 5.00 18.18
C ASP A 8 17.74 6.43 17.58
N GLY A 9 16.71 6.80 16.82
CA GLY A 9 16.54 8.13 16.20
C GLY A 9 17.28 8.30 14.88
N GLU A 10 17.77 7.22 14.27
CA GLU A 10 18.42 7.27 12.95
C GLU A 10 17.37 7.20 11.84
N ILE A 11 17.50 8.06 10.82
CA ILE A 11 16.61 8.01 9.65
C ILE A 11 16.99 6.79 8.79
N ILE A 12 16.09 5.81 8.73
CA ILE A 12 16.26 4.57 7.95
C ILE A 12 15.78 4.77 6.50
N GLY A 13 14.86 5.70 6.27
CA GLY A 13 14.37 5.99 4.93
C GLY A 13 13.16 6.91 4.91
N LYS A 14 12.53 7.03 3.75
CA LYS A 14 11.35 7.88 3.55
C LYS A 14 10.31 7.15 2.70
N VAL A 15 9.04 7.43 2.94
CA VAL A 15 7.92 7.00 2.11
C VAL A 15 7.25 8.23 1.53
N ARG A 16 7.23 8.31 0.20
CA ARG A 16 6.61 9.39 -0.54
C ARG A 16 5.37 8.88 -1.26
N GLN A 17 4.22 9.49 -0.97
CA GLN A 17 3.01 9.27 -1.76
C GLN A 17 3.08 10.12 -3.05
N GLU A 18 2.87 9.48 -4.19
CA GLU A 18 2.82 10.15 -5.48
C GLU A 18 1.41 10.70 -5.74
N SER A 19 1.34 11.97 -6.15
CA SER A 19 0.08 12.57 -6.57
C SER A 19 -0.34 11.99 -7.91
N THR A 20 -1.31 11.09 -7.85
CA THR A 20 -1.79 10.31 -8.99
C THR A 20 -3.31 10.36 -9.00
N CYS A 21 -3.91 10.64 -10.15
CA CYS A 21 -5.36 10.85 -10.25
C CYS A 21 -6.15 9.52 -10.14
N ALA A 22 -5.60 8.45 -10.70
CA ALA A 22 -6.35 7.22 -10.95
C ALA A 22 -5.88 6.01 -10.12
N VAL A 23 -4.58 5.91 -9.83
CA VAL A 23 -3.99 4.76 -9.14
C VAL A 23 -3.06 5.29 -8.06
N PRO A 24 -3.35 5.10 -6.77
CA PRO A 24 -2.49 5.57 -5.70
C PRO A 24 -1.15 4.82 -5.76
N LYS A 25 -0.06 5.58 -5.70
CA LYS A 25 1.31 5.05 -5.72
C LYS A 25 2.10 5.60 -4.56
N TRP A 26 2.99 4.77 -4.03
CA TRP A 26 3.94 5.13 -3.00
C TRP A 26 5.33 4.68 -3.41
N THR A 27 6.31 5.51 -3.11
CA THR A 27 7.71 5.27 -3.41
C THR A 27 8.47 5.23 -2.09
N ILE A 28 9.14 4.11 -1.83
CA ILE A 28 10.00 3.89 -0.67
C ILE A 28 11.42 4.28 -1.08
N LEU A 29 12.00 5.15 -0.28
CA LEU A 29 13.30 5.78 -0.48
C LEU A 29 14.22 5.39 0.66
N ASP A 30 15.50 5.22 0.36
CA ASP A 30 16.55 5.16 1.38
C ASP A 30 16.79 6.56 2.01
N PRO A 31 17.68 6.70 3.01
CA PRO A 31 18.00 8.00 3.62
C PRO A 31 18.63 9.00 2.64
N ASN A 32 19.21 8.51 1.54
CA ASN A 32 19.87 9.28 0.50
C ASN A 32 18.94 9.60 -0.70
N ASP A 33 17.64 9.39 -0.55
CA ASP A 33 16.62 9.59 -1.59
C ASP A 33 16.75 8.68 -2.83
N ASN A 34 17.43 7.53 -2.70
CA ASN A 34 17.43 6.46 -3.70
C ASN A 34 16.15 5.63 -3.59
N VAL A 35 15.51 5.35 -4.73
CA VAL A 35 14.30 4.52 -4.78
C VAL A 35 14.68 3.06 -4.49
N LEU A 36 14.10 2.49 -3.45
CA LEU A 36 14.25 1.08 -3.11
C LEU A 36 13.11 0.25 -3.71
N LEU A 37 11.86 0.70 -3.49
CA LEU A 37 10.66 -0.04 -3.82
C LEU A 37 9.54 0.91 -4.22
N ARG A 38 8.60 0.41 -5.01
CA ARG A 38 7.39 1.13 -5.39
C ARG A 38 6.18 0.27 -5.07
N ILE A 39 5.19 0.88 -4.45
CA ILE A 39 3.91 0.24 -4.13
C ILE A 39 2.84 0.88 -4.99
N SER A 40 2.12 0.07 -5.76
CA SER A 40 0.97 0.50 -6.54
C SER A 40 -0.30 -0.11 -5.97
N GLY A 41 -1.24 0.74 -5.56
CA GLY A 41 -2.54 0.30 -5.07
C GLY A 41 -3.54 0.05 -6.20
N PRO A 42 -4.75 -0.42 -5.85
CA PRO A 42 -5.86 -0.55 -6.80
C PRO A 42 -6.41 0.81 -7.21
N HIS A 43 -7.11 0.86 -8.36
CA HIS A 43 -7.66 2.11 -8.90
C HIS A 43 -8.52 2.85 -7.85
N SER A 44 -8.32 4.15 -7.70
CA SER A 44 -8.97 5.01 -6.70
C SER A 44 -10.51 4.97 -6.81
N CYS A 45 -11.04 4.77 -8.01
CA CYS A 45 -12.47 4.56 -8.25
C CYS A 45 -13.04 3.33 -7.51
N TYR A 46 -12.26 2.25 -7.35
CA TYR A 46 -12.72 1.07 -6.60
C TYR A 46 -12.75 1.32 -5.09
N LEU A 47 -11.86 2.18 -4.58
CA LEU A 47 -11.79 2.54 -3.17
C LEU A 47 -12.88 3.56 -2.75
N LEU A 48 -13.18 4.53 -3.61
CA LEU A 48 -14.09 5.64 -3.29
C LEU A 48 -15.54 5.41 -3.74
N CYS A 49 -15.76 4.78 -4.91
CA CYS A 49 -17.11 4.67 -5.48
C CYS A 49 -17.85 3.41 -5.01
N PHE A 50 -17.13 2.38 -4.58
CA PHE A 50 -17.73 1.07 -4.28
C PHE A 50 -17.17 0.39 -3.02
N PRO A 51 -17.19 1.04 -1.84
CA PRO A 51 -16.64 0.47 -0.60
C PRO A 51 -17.42 -0.74 -0.05
N ARG A 52 -18.52 -1.17 -0.70
CA ARG A 52 -19.41 -2.26 -0.27
C ARG A 52 -19.81 -3.23 -1.39
N LEU A 53 -19.05 -3.28 -2.50
CA LEU A 53 -19.28 -4.31 -3.52
C LEU A 53 -18.45 -5.56 -3.21
N PRO A 54 -18.97 -6.78 -3.48
CA PRO A 54 -18.25 -8.05 -3.25
C PRO A 54 -16.97 -8.22 -4.09
N PHE A 55 -16.58 -7.20 -4.85
CA PHE A 55 -15.35 -7.15 -5.64
C PHE A 55 -14.17 -6.49 -4.90
N THR A 56 -14.39 -5.94 -3.70
CA THR A 56 -13.32 -5.34 -2.86
C THR A 56 -12.39 -6.37 -2.21
N ASP A 57 -12.75 -7.66 -2.24
CA ASP A 57 -11.91 -8.79 -1.79
C ASP A 57 -10.67 -9.02 -2.67
N GLY A 58 -10.58 -8.31 -3.79
CA GLY A 58 -9.48 -8.36 -4.76
C GLY A 58 -8.57 -7.12 -4.77
N LEU A 59 -8.72 -6.21 -3.81
CA LEU A 59 -7.88 -5.01 -3.72
C LEU A 59 -6.46 -5.38 -3.31
N GLN A 60 -5.61 -5.58 -4.31
CA GLN A 60 -4.21 -5.95 -4.19
C GLN A 60 -3.32 -4.71 -4.31
N PHE A 61 -2.39 -4.56 -3.38
CA PHE A 61 -1.30 -3.58 -3.48
C PHE A 61 -0.07 -4.31 -3.97
N LYS A 62 0.41 -3.92 -5.16
CA LYS A 62 1.57 -4.54 -5.79
C LYS A 62 2.84 -3.87 -5.32
N ILE A 63 3.78 -4.66 -4.82
CA ILE A 63 5.14 -4.23 -4.49
C ILE A 63 6.00 -4.50 -5.72
N GLN A 64 6.67 -3.47 -6.20
CA GLN A 64 7.55 -3.50 -7.36
C GLN A 64 8.95 -3.05 -6.98
N SER A 65 9.93 -3.55 -7.73
CA SER A 65 11.30 -3.06 -7.69
C SER A 65 11.36 -1.57 -8.08
N ALA A 66 12.46 -0.89 -7.71
CA ALA A 66 12.73 0.50 -8.06
C ALA A 66 12.55 0.82 -9.56
N ASP A 67 12.92 -0.13 -10.43
CA ASP A 67 12.80 0.01 -11.88
C ASP A 67 11.40 -0.29 -12.43
N CYS A 68 10.43 -0.62 -11.57
CA CYS A 68 9.08 -1.11 -11.94
C CYS A 68 9.06 -2.36 -12.86
N GLN A 69 10.20 -3.00 -13.10
CA GLN A 69 10.31 -4.16 -14.01
C GLN A 69 9.88 -5.48 -13.36
N ALA A 70 10.12 -5.63 -12.06
CA ALA A 70 9.82 -6.85 -11.32
C ALA A 70 8.77 -6.58 -10.24
N GLU A 71 7.73 -7.41 -10.20
CA GLU A 71 6.79 -7.50 -9.08
C GLU A 71 7.44 -8.40 -8.01
N LEU A 72 7.68 -7.83 -6.83
CA LEU A 72 8.38 -8.49 -5.72
C LEU A 72 7.41 -9.17 -4.75
N GLY A 73 6.16 -8.72 -4.72
CA GLY A 73 5.13 -9.26 -3.85
C GLY A 73 3.81 -8.51 -4.01
N THR A 74 2.77 -9.04 -3.37
CA THR A 74 1.44 -8.47 -3.44
C THR A 74 0.82 -8.49 -2.05
N ILE A 75 0.55 -7.31 -1.51
CA ILE A 75 -0.19 -7.20 -0.24
C ILE A 75 -1.67 -7.30 -0.58
N ARG A 76 -2.36 -8.26 0.03
CA ARG A 76 -3.80 -8.44 -0.12
C ARG A 76 -4.48 -8.31 1.22
N LYS A 77 -5.52 -7.48 1.27
CA LYS A 77 -6.45 -7.48 2.38
C LYS A 77 -7.44 -8.63 2.23
N GLU A 78 -7.46 -9.56 3.17
CA GLU A 78 -8.39 -10.68 3.19
C GLU A 78 -9.54 -10.35 4.14
N TRP A 79 -10.71 -10.02 3.58
CA TRP A 79 -11.91 -9.74 4.37
C TRP A 79 -12.55 -11.10 4.73
N SER A 80 -12.47 -11.52 5.99
CA SER A 80 -12.97 -12.83 6.45
C SER A 80 -14.50 -12.92 6.61
N GLY A 81 -15.23 -12.06 5.89
CA GLY A 81 -16.69 -12.06 5.82
C GLY A 81 -17.31 -10.73 6.25
N PHE A 82 -18.14 -10.19 5.36
CA PHE A 82 -18.86 -8.90 5.36
C PHE A 82 -19.50 -8.41 6.69
N MET A 83 -19.60 -9.24 7.74
CA MET A 83 -20.25 -8.88 9.01
C MET A 83 -19.31 -8.60 10.19
N ARG A 84 -18.00 -8.91 10.12
CA ARG A 84 -17.11 -8.79 11.30
C ARG A 84 -16.30 -7.48 11.36
N GLU A 85 -16.05 -6.85 10.22
CA GLU A 85 -15.33 -5.56 10.13
C GLU A 85 -16.23 -4.32 10.29
N MET A 86 -17.56 -4.46 10.29
CA MET A 86 -18.40 -3.31 10.65
C MET A 86 -18.30 -2.94 12.15
N PHE A 87 -17.72 -3.83 12.97
CA PHE A 87 -17.62 -3.66 14.43
C PHE A 87 -16.20 -3.76 15.00
N THR A 88 -15.19 -4.08 14.18
CA THR A 88 -13.80 -4.20 14.66
C THR A 88 -12.85 -3.68 13.59
N ASP A 89 -11.96 -2.76 13.96
CA ASP A 89 -10.82 -2.24 13.17
C ASP A 89 -9.71 -3.31 13.06
N ALA A 90 -10.11 -4.55 12.79
CA ALA A 90 -9.24 -5.71 12.68
C ALA A 90 -9.10 -6.05 11.20
N ASP A 91 -8.05 -5.50 10.60
CA ASP A 91 -7.71 -5.74 9.21
C ASP A 91 -6.67 -6.87 9.12
N ASP A 92 -7.06 -8.00 8.53
CA ASP A 92 -6.16 -9.11 8.25
C ASP A 92 -5.43 -8.84 6.90
N PHE A 93 -4.12 -8.62 6.97
CA PHE A 93 -3.26 -8.42 5.79
C PHE A 93 -2.37 -9.65 5.56
N SER A 94 -2.34 -10.11 4.31
CA SER A 94 -1.35 -11.09 3.82
C SER A 94 -0.31 -10.39 2.94
N VAL A 95 0.96 -10.81 3.07
CA VAL A 95 2.14 -10.20 2.39
C VAL A 95 2.86 -11.26 1.57
#